data_AF-A0A7V1HEA5-F1
#
_entry.id   AF-A0A7V1HEA5-F1
#
_cell.length_a   1.000
_cell.length_b   1.000
_cell.length_c   1.000
_cell.angle_alpha   90.00
_cell.angle_beta   90.00
_cell.angle_gamma   90.00
#
_symmetry.space_group_name_H-M   'P 1'
#
loop_
_entity.id
_entity.type
_entity.pdbx_description
1 polymer ?
#
loop_
_entity_poly.entity_id
_entity_poly.type
_entity_poly.pdbx_seq_one_letter_code
_entity_poly.pdbx_strand_id
1 'polypeptide(L)'
;IVGVQKPLVKVISLCPYVDQVVTLNEKLPAFDLHAPLMSLPHILKTTIDTVPTDIPYLYAKPELVEYWKGKLSSDKNVKVGICWQGNSKYSTPMLRATVALKSMDLNKLSPFGNVPGVSIYSLQKTTGTDQLKTVAPGFTIHTFDDDFDESNGRFMDTVAIIKNLDLVITVDTSIGHLAAALGKPTWVILPNPPDWRWMINRDDTPWYPTMRLFRQPTPGDWESIIAVITQELEKYVNQIKQGNQGNQDPVIQDKQSATLAKRKPVETTESTTEKTHSWAQTLHNLSMMTIALEYVTDESTKNELETKRNHLLTVTQKILTSDTIIQLNKNLMDINHRLWRTGNILRSLVERSPLDEQFINCVTTFYMLSELQKNILQKINALQVS
;
A
#
# COMPACT_ATOMS: atom_id res chain seq x y z
N ILE A 1 -13.69 -13.22 -21.66
CA ILE A 1 -12.23 -13.45 -21.80
C ILE A 1 -11.48 -12.43 -20.93
N VAL A 2 -10.52 -12.85 -20.12
CA VAL A 2 -9.68 -11.96 -19.28
C VAL A 2 -8.20 -12.22 -19.54
N GLY A 3 -7.46 -11.15 -19.86
CA GLY A 3 -6.00 -11.19 -20.04
C GLY A 3 -5.26 -11.01 -18.71
N VAL A 4 -4.35 -11.91 -18.36
CA VAL A 4 -3.60 -11.87 -17.09
C VAL A 4 -2.10 -12.13 -17.27
N GLN A 5 -1.29 -11.79 -16.26
CA GLN A 5 0.10 -12.26 -16.24
C GLN A 5 0.15 -13.78 -16.04
N LYS A 6 1.11 -14.45 -16.67
CA LYS A 6 1.29 -15.92 -16.61
C LYS A 6 1.14 -16.55 -15.21
N PRO A 7 1.68 -15.95 -14.12
CA PRO A 7 1.55 -16.56 -12.79
C PRO A 7 0.12 -16.57 -12.22
N LEU A 8 -0.82 -15.79 -12.80
CA LEU A 8 -2.21 -15.72 -12.34
C LEU A 8 -3.16 -16.66 -13.10
N VAL A 9 -2.72 -17.26 -14.20
CA VAL A 9 -3.60 -18.02 -15.11
C VAL A 9 -4.41 -19.09 -14.37
N LYS A 10 -3.73 -19.94 -13.59
CA LYS A 10 -4.37 -21.09 -12.93
C LYS A 10 -5.36 -20.66 -11.84
N VAL A 11 -5.05 -19.61 -11.07
CA VAL A 11 -5.94 -19.15 -10.00
C VAL A 11 -7.14 -18.39 -10.56
N ILE A 12 -6.95 -17.55 -11.58
CA ILE A 12 -8.04 -16.81 -12.21
C ILE A 12 -8.97 -17.72 -13.01
N SER A 13 -8.47 -18.83 -13.55
CA SER A 13 -9.33 -19.81 -14.25
C SER A 13 -10.33 -20.53 -13.33
N LEU A 14 -10.20 -20.39 -12.00
CA LEU A 14 -11.16 -20.90 -11.04
C LEU A 14 -12.26 -19.88 -10.71
N CYS A 15 -12.19 -18.66 -11.23
CA CYS A 15 -13.23 -17.65 -11.05
C CYS A 15 -14.45 -18.02 -11.92
N PRO A 16 -15.64 -18.24 -11.34
CA PRO A 16 -16.83 -18.68 -12.07
C PRO A 16 -17.35 -17.62 -13.06
N TYR A 17 -16.93 -16.36 -12.89
CA TYR A 17 -17.31 -15.24 -13.75
C TYR A 17 -16.40 -15.06 -14.97
N VAL A 18 -15.39 -15.92 -15.15
CA VAL A 18 -14.41 -15.81 -16.24
C VAL A 18 -14.47 -17.04 -17.13
N ASP A 19 -15.05 -16.89 -18.32
CA ASP A 19 -15.19 -18.00 -19.29
C ASP A 19 -13.85 -18.49 -19.84
N GLN A 20 -12.91 -17.56 -20.02
CA GLN A 20 -11.61 -17.84 -20.63
C GLN A 20 -10.55 -16.90 -20.10
N VAL A 21 -9.40 -17.45 -19.72
CA VAL A 21 -8.20 -16.71 -19.32
C VAL A 21 -7.14 -16.84 -20.41
N VAL A 22 -6.50 -15.74 -20.76
CA VAL A 22 -5.40 -15.70 -21.74
C VAL A 22 -4.20 -14.97 -21.15
N THR A 23 -2.98 -15.29 -21.60
CA THR A 23 -1.81 -14.49 -21.21
C THR A 23 -1.60 -13.31 -22.15
N LEU A 24 -1.00 -12.23 -21.64
CA LEU A 24 -0.78 -10.99 -22.40
C LEU A 24 0.12 -11.14 -23.65
N ASN A 25 0.82 -12.27 -23.80
CA ASN A 25 1.74 -12.53 -24.92
C ASN A 25 1.23 -13.62 -25.87
N GLU A 26 0.02 -14.13 -25.67
CA GLU A 26 -0.59 -15.15 -26.52
C GLU A 26 -1.46 -14.52 -27.61
N LYS A 27 -1.69 -15.27 -28.69
CA LYS A 27 -2.68 -14.88 -29.70
C LYS A 27 -4.06 -14.85 -29.04
N LEU A 28 -4.69 -13.69 -29.07
CA LEU A 28 -6.02 -13.52 -28.50
C LEU A 28 -7.07 -14.30 -29.33
N PRO A 29 -8.08 -14.90 -28.68
CA PRO A 29 -9.25 -15.45 -29.36
C PRO A 29 -10.05 -14.33 -30.06
N ALA A 30 -11.05 -14.69 -30.87
CA ALA A 30 -11.97 -13.70 -31.44
C ALA A 30 -12.81 -13.04 -30.33
N PHE A 31 -13.02 -11.74 -30.44
CA PHE A 31 -13.88 -10.94 -29.56
C PHE A 31 -14.44 -9.74 -30.34
N ASP A 32 -15.62 -9.27 -29.96
CA ASP A 32 -16.25 -8.10 -30.60
C ASP A 32 -15.80 -6.78 -29.98
N LEU A 33 -15.53 -6.78 -28.67
CA LEU A 33 -15.18 -5.61 -27.88
C LEU A 33 -14.01 -5.91 -26.94
N HIS A 34 -13.22 -4.88 -26.65
CA HIS A 34 -12.12 -4.92 -25.71
C HIS A 34 -12.13 -3.66 -24.85
N ALA A 35 -11.97 -3.84 -23.53
CA ALA A 35 -11.80 -2.76 -22.58
C ALA A 35 -10.57 -3.03 -21.69
N PRO A 36 -9.65 -2.07 -21.54
CA PRO A 36 -8.60 -2.16 -20.53
C PRO A 36 -9.22 -2.28 -19.13
N LEU A 37 -8.64 -3.12 -18.26
CA LEU A 37 -9.17 -3.37 -16.90
C LEU A 37 -9.41 -2.06 -16.11
N MET A 38 -8.48 -1.10 -16.22
CA MET A 38 -8.56 0.18 -15.52
C MET A 38 -9.61 1.14 -16.11
N SER A 39 -10.21 0.82 -17.25
CA SER A 39 -11.34 1.57 -17.83
C SER A 39 -12.69 1.06 -17.33
N LEU A 40 -12.77 -0.14 -16.74
CA LEU A 40 -14.04 -0.73 -16.29
C LEU A 40 -14.78 0.13 -15.26
N PRO A 41 -14.15 0.72 -14.23
CA PRO A 41 -14.86 1.59 -13.29
C PRO A 41 -15.54 2.78 -13.98
N HIS A 42 -14.91 3.34 -15.03
CA HIS A 42 -15.50 4.42 -15.81
C HIS A 42 -16.68 3.93 -16.67
N ILE A 43 -16.49 2.83 -17.41
CA ILE A 43 -17.53 2.26 -18.28
C ILE A 43 -18.78 1.84 -17.48
N LEU A 44 -18.56 1.23 -16.32
CA LEU A 44 -19.62 0.75 -15.43
C LEU A 44 -20.17 1.87 -14.52
N LYS A 45 -19.63 3.08 -14.62
CA LYS A 45 -19.97 4.23 -13.76
C LYS A 45 -19.88 3.88 -12.27
N THR A 46 -18.86 3.11 -11.91
CA THR A 46 -18.61 2.67 -10.54
C THR A 46 -18.30 3.86 -9.65
N THR A 47 -19.10 4.03 -8.60
CA THR A 47 -18.86 4.93 -7.47
C THR A 47 -18.35 4.12 -6.28
N ILE A 48 -17.89 4.80 -5.22
CA ILE A 48 -17.48 4.13 -3.96
C ILE A 48 -18.62 3.24 -3.41
N ASP A 49 -19.86 3.70 -3.51
CA ASP A 49 -21.03 3.01 -2.98
C ASP A 49 -21.50 1.84 -3.87
N THR A 50 -20.97 1.74 -5.09
CA THR A 50 -21.36 0.71 -6.07
C THR A 50 -20.19 -0.19 -6.47
N VAL A 51 -19.09 -0.17 -5.71
CA VAL A 51 -18.00 -1.13 -5.92
C VAL A 51 -18.54 -2.53 -5.62
N PRO A 52 -18.40 -3.52 -6.53
CA PRO A 52 -18.82 -4.88 -6.25
C PRO A 52 -18.04 -5.46 -5.08
N THR A 53 -18.75 -5.89 -4.05
CA THR A 53 -18.17 -6.39 -2.79
C THR A 53 -18.48 -7.87 -2.53
N ASP A 54 -19.14 -8.54 -3.47
CA ASP A 54 -19.46 -9.96 -3.37
C ASP A 54 -18.19 -10.82 -3.33
N ILE A 55 -17.96 -11.47 -2.19
CA ILE A 55 -16.83 -12.35 -1.93
C ILE A 55 -17.35 -13.70 -1.37
N PRO A 56 -16.71 -14.82 -1.71
CA PRO A 56 -15.51 -14.94 -2.54
C PRO A 56 -15.80 -14.86 -4.04
N TYR A 57 -14.87 -14.29 -4.80
CA TYR A 57 -14.84 -14.40 -6.26
C TYR A 57 -13.60 -15.13 -6.78
N LEU A 58 -12.61 -15.41 -5.91
CA LEU A 58 -11.54 -16.37 -6.19
C LEU A 58 -11.76 -17.65 -5.38
N TYR A 59 -11.31 -18.76 -5.96
CA TYR A 59 -11.53 -20.10 -5.40
C TYR A 59 -10.23 -20.89 -5.42
N ALA A 60 -10.10 -21.80 -4.45
CA ALA A 60 -9.03 -22.78 -4.39
C ALA A 60 -9.58 -24.16 -4.81
N LYS A 61 -8.72 -25.00 -5.38
CA LYS A 61 -9.06 -26.38 -5.70
C LYS A 61 -9.44 -27.16 -4.42
N PRO A 62 -10.63 -27.80 -4.34
CA PRO A 62 -11.06 -28.51 -3.14
C PRO A 62 -10.07 -29.55 -2.65
N GLU A 63 -9.43 -30.28 -3.58
CA GLU A 63 -8.42 -31.30 -3.26
C GLU A 63 -7.18 -30.71 -2.60
N LEU A 64 -6.74 -29.51 -2.99
CA LEU A 64 -5.61 -28.82 -2.36
C LEU A 64 -6.00 -28.26 -1.00
N VAL A 65 -7.23 -27.76 -0.86
CA VAL A 65 -7.74 -27.26 0.43
C VAL A 65 -7.73 -28.38 1.46
N GLU A 66 -8.25 -29.56 1.14
CA GLU A 66 -8.25 -30.70 2.06
C GLU A 66 -6.83 -31.26 2.32
N TYR A 67 -5.96 -31.28 1.31
CA TYR A 67 -4.55 -31.63 1.51
C TYR A 67 -3.87 -30.73 2.55
N TRP A 68 -3.97 -29.40 2.38
CA TRP A 68 -3.36 -28.43 3.29
C TRP A 68 -4.05 -28.40 4.65
N LYS A 69 -5.36 -28.63 4.71
CA LYS A 69 -6.09 -28.81 5.97
C LYS A 69 -5.52 -29.97 6.78
N GLY A 70 -5.24 -31.11 6.14
CA GLY A 70 -4.59 -32.25 6.77
C GLY A 70 -3.21 -31.89 7.33
N LYS A 71 -2.39 -31.21 6.53
CA LYS A 71 -1.05 -30.74 6.94
C LYS A 71 -1.07 -29.76 8.11
N LEU A 72 -2.09 -28.92 8.21
CA LEU A 72 -2.23 -27.90 9.25
C LEU A 72 -3.07 -28.37 10.47
N SER A 73 -3.61 -29.59 10.41
CA SER A 73 -4.62 -30.07 11.38
C SER A 73 -4.11 -30.27 12.80
N SER A 74 -2.81 -30.52 12.97
CA SER A 74 -2.18 -30.71 14.29
C SER A 74 -2.10 -29.40 15.07
N ASP A 75 -2.03 -28.27 14.37
CA ASP A 75 -1.98 -26.96 14.99
C ASP A 75 -3.39 -26.51 15.39
N LYS A 76 -3.58 -26.28 16.70
CA LYS A 76 -4.85 -25.85 17.28
C LYS A 76 -4.89 -24.36 17.62
N ASN A 77 -3.79 -23.64 17.38
CA ASN A 77 -3.73 -22.20 17.53
C ASN A 77 -4.47 -21.48 16.39
N VAL A 78 -4.64 -20.18 16.58
CA VAL A 78 -5.08 -19.25 15.53
C VAL A 78 -3.96 -19.13 14.49
N LYS A 79 -4.23 -19.54 13.26
CA LYS A 79 -3.24 -19.62 12.17
C LYS A 79 -3.24 -18.33 11.40
N VAL A 80 -2.12 -17.61 11.47
CA VAL A 80 -1.96 -16.29 10.84
C VAL A 80 -0.93 -16.38 9.73
N GLY A 81 -1.34 -16.06 8.51
CA GLY A 81 -0.44 -15.99 7.36
C GLY A 81 0.22 -14.62 7.26
N ILE A 82 1.54 -14.58 7.03
CA ILE A 82 2.29 -13.33 6.87
C ILE A 82 3.01 -13.23 5.53
N CYS A 83 3.10 -12.02 5.00
CA CYS A 83 3.93 -11.68 3.83
C CYS A 83 4.41 -10.22 3.98
N TRP A 84 5.74 -10.03 3.97
CA TRP A 84 6.41 -8.81 4.46
C TRP A 84 7.19 -8.05 3.38
N GLN A 85 7.38 -8.63 2.20
CA GLN A 85 8.04 -7.96 1.07
C GLN A 85 7.32 -8.21 -0.26
N GLY A 86 7.32 -7.19 -1.10
CA GLY A 86 6.99 -7.35 -2.52
C GLY A 86 8.18 -7.83 -3.36
N ASN A 87 7.92 -8.06 -4.64
CA ASN A 87 8.97 -8.46 -5.59
C ASN A 87 9.98 -7.32 -5.82
N SER A 88 11.23 -7.49 -5.41
CA SER A 88 12.29 -6.49 -5.63
C SER A 88 12.89 -6.50 -7.05
N LYS A 89 12.53 -7.48 -7.88
CA LYS A 89 13.12 -7.71 -9.21
C LYS A 89 12.34 -7.07 -10.37
N TYR A 90 11.58 -6.00 -10.11
CA TYR A 90 10.93 -5.27 -11.20
C TYR A 90 11.95 -4.65 -12.16
N SER A 91 11.61 -4.60 -13.45
CA SER A 91 12.50 -4.08 -14.50
C SER A 91 12.85 -2.61 -14.31
N THR A 92 11.90 -1.80 -13.83
CA THR A 92 12.10 -0.35 -13.68
C THR A 92 12.54 0.04 -12.25
N PRO A 93 13.51 0.97 -12.10
CA PRO A 93 13.91 1.51 -10.80
C PRO A 93 12.75 2.08 -9.98
N MET A 94 11.78 2.72 -10.65
CA MET A 94 10.58 3.28 -10.03
C MET A 94 9.76 2.20 -9.32
N LEU A 95 9.42 1.10 -10.01
CA LEU A 95 8.65 0.01 -9.42
C LEU A 95 9.41 -0.66 -8.26
N ARG A 96 10.74 -0.80 -8.37
CA ARG A 96 11.57 -1.30 -7.28
C ARG A 96 11.51 -0.38 -6.06
N ALA A 97 11.59 0.94 -6.25
CA ALA A 97 11.49 1.90 -5.16
C ALA A 97 10.10 1.89 -4.50
N THR A 98 9.01 1.84 -5.28
CA THR A 98 7.65 1.71 -4.74
C THR A 98 7.49 0.44 -3.92
N VAL A 99 8.05 -0.68 -4.37
CA VAL A 99 8.00 -1.95 -3.64
C VAL A 99 8.85 -1.90 -2.38
N ALA A 100 10.02 -1.27 -2.42
CA ALA A 100 10.86 -1.10 -1.24
C ALA A 100 10.13 -0.28 -0.16
N LEU A 101 9.40 0.78 -0.53
CA LEU A 101 8.64 1.61 0.41
C LEU A 101 7.55 0.86 1.15
N LYS A 102 7.01 -0.20 0.55
CA LYS A 102 5.97 -1.06 1.16
C LYS A 102 6.50 -2.39 1.66
N SER A 103 7.81 -2.59 1.66
CA SER A 103 8.45 -3.81 2.17
C SER A 103 9.12 -3.50 3.50
N MET A 104 9.13 -4.47 4.41
CA MET A 104 9.81 -4.34 5.69
C MET A 104 10.75 -5.53 5.94
N ASP A 105 11.61 -5.41 6.94
CA ASP A 105 12.41 -6.54 7.43
C ASP A 105 11.51 -7.50 8.23
N LEU A 106 11.69 -8.81 8.04
CA LEU A 106 10.91 -9.85 8.69
C LEU A 106 10.92 -9.72 10.21
N ASN A 107 12.06 -9.39 10.81
CA ASN A 107 12.20 -9.35 12.26
C ASN A 107 11.42 -8.21 12.90
N LYS A 108 10.98 -7.21 12.13
CA LYS A 108 10.03 -6.20 12.62
C LYS A 108 8.68 -6.83 12.99
N LEU A 109 8.32 -7.99 12.42
CA LEU A 109 7.10 -8.74 12.75
C LEU A 109 7.27 -9.67 13.98
N SER A 110 8.45 -9.74 14.58
CA SER A 110 8.71 -10.59 15.76
C SER A 110 7.76 -10.39 16.95
N PRO A 111 7.18 -9.19 17.20
CA PRO A 111 6.17 -9.04 18.25
C PRO A 111 4.96 -9.95 18.09
N PHE A 112 4.61 -10.39 16.86
CA PHE A 112 3.51 -11.33 16.64
C PHE A 112 3.76 -12.71 17.28
N GLY A 113 5.03 -13.12 17.41
CA GLY A 113 5.40 -14.37 18.07
C GLY A 113 5.13 -14.36 19.59
N ASN A 114 4.95 -13.18 20.19
CA ASN A 114 4.66 -13.04 21.61
C ASN A 114 3.17 -13.18 21.94
N VAL A 115 2.29 -13.26 20.93
CA VAL A 115 0.83 -13.35 21.13
C VAL A 115 0.44 -14.79 21.47
N PRO A 116 -0.09 -15.08 22.68
CA PRO A 116 -0.35 -16.46 23.09
C PRO A 116 -1.46 -17.16 22.28
N GLY A 117 -1.14 -18.34 21.75
CA GLY A 117 -2.07 -19.15 20.96
C GLY A 117 -2.22 -18.70 19.50
N VAL A 118 -1.19 -18.04 18.97
CA VAL A 118 -1.00 -17.75 17.54
C VAL A 118 0.09 -18.64 16.98
N SER A 119 -0.14 -19.14 15.77
CA SER A 119 0.89 -19.77 14.94
C SER A 119 1.06 -18.96 13.66
N ILE A 120 2.31 -18.61 13.33
CA ILE A 120 2.64 -17.76 12.19
C ILE A 120 3.09 -18.61 11.01
N TYR A 121 2.48 -18.40 9.84
CA TYR A 121 2.78 -19.13 8.60
C TYR A 121 3.31 -18.17 7.53
N SER A 122 4.44 -18.49 6.92
CA SER A 122 5.01 -17.67 5.85
C SER A 122 4.28 -17.90 4.53
N LEU A 123 3.60 -16.86 4.03
CA LEU A 123 3.07 -16.79 2.66
C LEU A 123 4.03 -16.05 1.70
N GLN A 124 5.20 -15.63 2.20
CA GLN A 124 6.23 -14.98 1.40
C GLN A 124 6.81 -15.94 0.37
N LYS A 125 6.99 -15.46 -0.86
CA LYS A 125 7.64 -16.22 -1.92
C LYS A 125 8.52 -15.28 -2.74
N THR A 126 9.63 -15.80 -3.27
CA THR A 126 10.64 -15.11 -4.11
C THR A 126 11.58 -14.13 -3.39
N THR A 127 11.16 -12.90 -3.13
CA THR A 127 11.99 -11.88 -2.46
C THR A 127 11.81 -11.98 -0.94
N GLY A 128 12.90 -11.86 -0.18
CA GLY A 128 12.88 -11.80 1.29
C GLY A 128 12.81 -13.15 2.00
N THR A 129 12.66 -14.27 1.28
CA THR A 129 12.63 -15.62 1.88
C THR A 129 13.96 -16.00 2.53
N ASP A 130 15.06 -15.37 2.13
CA ASP A 130 16.38 -15.50 2.76
C ASP A 130 16.38 -15.06 4.24
N GLN A 131 15.52 -14.11 4.63
CA GLN A 131 15.40 -13.64 6.01
C GLN A 131 14.84 -14.70 6.97
N LEU A 132 14.18 -15.75 6.44
CA LEU A 132 13.74 -16.90 7.24
C LEU A 132 14.91 -17.67 7.87
N LYS A 133 16.14 -17.48 7.39
CA LYS A 133 17.35 -18.08 7.97
C LYS A 133 17.85 -17.34 9.21
N THR A 134 17.42 -16.10 9.42
CA THR A 134 17.91 -15.18 10.45
C THR A 134 16.75 -14.57 11.23
N VAL A 135 15.79 -15.40 11.58
CA VAL A 135 14.62 -14.98 12.36
C VAL A 135 15.02 -14.76 13.82
N ALA A 136 14.48 -13.70 14.42
CA ALA A 136 14.75 -13.34 15.81
C ALA A 136 14.40 -14.49 16.78
N PRO A 137 15.19 -14.70 17.86
CA PRO A 137 14.89 -15.70 18.87
C PRO A 137 13.47 -15.54 19.43
N GLY A 138 12.73 -16.64 19.54
CA GLY A 138 11.34 -16.65 20.03
C GLY A 138 10.28 -16.35 18.96
N PHE A 139 10.66 -15.93 17.74
CA PHE A 139 9.72 -15.72 16.64
C PHE A 139 9.68 -16.95 15.73
N THR A 140 8.88 -17.97 16.10
CA THR A 140 8.73 -19.17 15.27
C THR A 140 7.81 -18.90 14.08
N ILE A 141 8.29 -19.22 12.88
CA ILE A 141 7.53 -19.09 11.63
C ILE A 141 7.49 -20.46 10.95
N HIS A 142 6.28 -20.95 10.68
CA HIS A 142 6.05 -22.15 9.92
C HIS A 142 6.21 -21.87 8.42
N THR A 143 7.00 -22.70 7.76
CA THR A 143 7.21 -22.69 6.30
C THR A 143 6.65 -23.98 5.70
N PHE A 144 6.54 -23.99 4.38
CA PHE A 144 6.05 -25.13 3.61
C PHE A 144 7.20 -25.83 2.88
N ASP A 145 6.94 -27.02 2.36
CA ASP A 145 7.90 -27.82 1.60
C ASP A 145 8.39 -27.04 0.36
N ASP A 146 9.57 -27.39 -0.17
CA ASP A 146 10.24 -26.67 -1.27
C ASP A 146 9.39 -26.59 -2.57
N ASP A 147 8.45 -27.51 -2.75
CA ASP A 147 7.53 -27.58 -3.90
C ASP A 147 6.28 -26.66 -3.76
N PHE A 148 6.17 -25.91 -2.66
CA PHE A 148 5.08 -24.95 -2.44
C PHE A 148 4.94 -23.96 -3.60
N ASP A 149 3.76 -23.92 -4.23
CA ASP A 149 3.42 -23.07 -5.38
C ASP A 149 4.23 -23.37 -6.67
N GLU A 150 4.90 -24.53 -6.74
CA GLU A 150 5.69 -24.98 -7.90
C GLU A 150 4.91 -26.03 -8.72
N SER A 151 4.71 -27.26 -8.21
CA SER A 151 4.05 -28.36 -8.95
C SER A 151 2.61 -28.05 -9.38
N ASN A 152 1.80 -27.52 -8.46
CA ASN A 152 0.43 -27.11 -8.74
C ASN A 152 0.37 -25.81 -9.56
N GLY A 153 1.50 -25.10 -9.66
CA GLY A 153 1.69 -23.80 -10.29
C GLY A 153 1.41 -22.64 -9.33
N ARG A 154 1.88 -21.46 -9.74
CA ARG A 154 1.90 -20.26 -8.89
C ARG A 154 0.53 -19.94 -8.28
N PHE A 155 0.54 -19.60 -7.00
CA PHE A 155 -0.59 -19.23 -6.14
C PHE A 155 -1.58 -20.35 -5.81
N MET A 156 -1.48 -21.53 -6.43
CA MET A 156 -2.47 -22.61 -6.22
C MET A 156 -2.41 -23.19 -4.81
N ASP A 157 -1.21 -23.38 -4.26
CA ASP A 157 -1.05 -23.79 -2.86
C ASP A 157 -1.30 -22.60 -1.94
N THR A 158 -0.84 -21.40 -2.32
CA THR A 158 -1.09 -20.17 -1.54
C THR A 158 -2.57 -19.98 -1.25
N VAL A 159 -3.46 -20.07 -2.25
CA VAL A 159 -4.91 -19.88 -2.03
C VAL A 159 -5.52 -21.00 -1.19
N ALA A 160 -5.05 -22.24 -1.36
CA ALA A 160 -5.54 -23.39 -0.59
C ALA A 160 -5.12 -23.33 0.88
N ILE A 161 -3.89 -22.88 1.15
CA ILE A 161 -3.38 -22.62 2.49
C ILE A 161 -4.17 -21.48 3.13
N ILE A 162 -4.34 -20.35 2.44
CA ILE A 162 -5.13 -19.22 2.94
C ILE A 162 -6.55 -19.65 3.34
N LYS A 163 -7.19 -20.58 2.61
CA LYS A 163 -8.50 -21.13 3.00
C LYS A 163 -8.50 -21.85 4.35
N ASN A 164 -7.36 -22.34 4.79
CA ASN A 164 -7.15 -23.01 6.08
C ASN A 164 -6.56 -22.10 7.18
N LEU A 165 -6.30 -20.83 6.88
CA LEU A 165 -5.87 -19.82 7.86
C LEU A 165 -7.07 -19.08 8.46
N ASP A 166 -6.87 -18.54 9.66
CA ASP A 166 -7.86 -17.74 10.39
C ASP A 166 -7.73 -16.23 10.11
N LEU A 167 -6.53 -15.78 9.74
CA LEU A 167 -6.22 -14.39 9.40
C LEU A 167 -5.00 -14.31 8.47
N VAL A 168 -4.98 -13.32 7.58
CA VAL A 168 -3.78 -12.95 6.81
C VAL A 168 -3.36 -11.53 7.17
N ILE A 169 -2.11 -11.32 7.57
CA ILE A 169 -1.51 -10.01 7.83
C ILE A 169 -0.38 -9.79 6.85
N THR A 170 -0.46 -8.77 5.99
CA THR A 170 0.53 -8.58 4.92
C THR A 170 0.77 -7.12 4.62
N VAL A 171 1.96 -6.78 4.12
CA VAL A 171 2.15 -5.49 3.46
C VAL A 171 1.39 -5.44 2.13
N ASP A 172 1.26 -4.26 1.52
CA ASP A 172 0.53 -4.07 0.25
C ASP A 172 1.13 -4.90 -0.92
N THR A 173 0.69 -6.15 -1.05
CA THR A 173 1.14 -7.17 -2.00
C THR A 173 -0.05 -7.94 -2.58
N SER A 174 0.22 -8.78 -3.59
CA SER A 174 -0.79 -9.68 -4.15
C SER A 174 -1.42 -10.62 -3.11
N ILE A 175 -0.72 -10.96 -2.02
CA ILE A 175 -1.25 -11.84 -0.97
C ILE A 175 -2.48 -11.21 -0.30
N GLY A 176 -2.48 -9.90 -0.06
CA GLY A 176 -3.63 -9.21 0.54
C GLY A 176 -4.88 -9.28 -0.36
N HIS A 177 -4.68 -9.08 -1.66
CA HIS A 177 -5.76 -9.21 -2.65
C HIS A 177 -6.28 -10.64 -2.78
N LEU A 178 -5.39 -11.64 -2.83
CA LEU A 178 -5.79 -13.05 -2.91
C LEU A 178 -6.58 -13.47 -1.68
N ALA A 179 -6.12 -13.11 -0.48
CA ALA A 179 -6.79 -13.46 0.77
C ALA A 179 -8.19 -12.86 0.88
N ALA A 180 -8.31 -11.56 0.59
CA ALA A 180 -9.59 -10.89 0.65
C ALA A 180 -10.58 -11.40 -0.41
N ALA A 181 -10.11 -11.68 -1.63
CA ALA A 181 -10.94 -12.25 -2.70
C ALA A 181 -11.42 -13.69 -2.41
N LEU A 182 -10.74 -14.42 -1.52
CA LEU A 182 -11.15 -15.74 -1.00
C LEU A 182 -12.15 -15.64 0.17
N GLY A 183 -12.53 -14.42 0.56
CA GLY A 183 -13.42 -14.15 1.68
C GLY A 183 -12.76 -14.29 3.05
N LYS A 184 -11.42 -14.18 3.14
CA LYS A 184 -10.70 -14.31 4.41
C LYS A 184 -10.49 -12.97 5.10
N PRO A 185 -10.57 -12.93 6.45
CA PRO A 185 -10.07 -11.82 7.24
C PRO A 185 -8.65 -11.46 6.81
N THR A 186 -8.45 -10.21 6.43
CA THR A 186 -7.18 -9.74 5.89
C THR A 186 -6.82 -8.39 6.47
N TRP A 187 -5.64 -8.27 7.07
CA TRP A 187 -5.08 -7.02 7.53
C TRP A 187 -3.94 -6.61 6.60
N VAL A 188 -4.04 -5.41 6.02
CA VAL A 188 -3.02 -4.88 5.13
C VAL A 188 -2.29 -3.72 5.78
N ILE A 189 -0.98 -3.84 5.87
CA ILE A 189 -0.08 -2.81 6.39
C ILE A 189 0.36 -1.93 5.22
N LEU A 190 -0.06 -0.67 5.24
CA LEU A 190 0.15 0.28 4.16
C LEU A 190 1.35 1.20 4.47
N PRO A 191 2.20 1.48 3.45
CA PRO A 191 3.24 2.50 3.58
C PRO A 191 2.63 3.91 3.65
N ASN A 192 3.46 4.90 4.02
CA ASN A 192 3.14 6.30 3.84
C ASN A 192 4.03 6.92 2.73
N PRO A 193 3.45 7.47 1.64
CA PRO A 193 2.03 7.48 1.29
C PRO A 193 1.53 6.11 0.78
N PRO A 194 0.23 5.80 0.95
CA PRO A 194 -0.38 4.58 0.42
C PRO A 194 -0.65 4.67 -1.10
N ASP A 195 -0.85 3.52 -1.75
CA ASP A 195 -1.41 3.49 -3.11
C ASP A 195 -2.84 4.08 -3.12
N TRP A 196 -3.18 4.84 -4.17
CA TRP A 196 -4.42 5.60 -4.28
C TRP A 196 -5.68 4.73 -4.12
N ARG A 197 -5.63 3.44 -4.49
CA ARG A 197 -6.79 2.53 -4.42
C ARG A 197 -7.27 2.32 -2.99
N TRP A 198 -6.39 2.54 -2.02
CA TRP A 198 -6.68 2.42 -0.60
C TRP A 198 -7.30 3.67 -0.01
N MET A 199 -7.44 4.76 -0.77
CA MET A 199 -7.92 6.06 -0.29
C MET A 199 -7.08 6.62 0.87
N ILE A 200 -7.53 7.75 1.44
CA ILE A 200 -6.88 8.45 2.55
C ILE A 200 -7.87 8.50 3.74
N ASN A 201 -7.35 8.49 4.97
CA ASN A 201 -8.10 8.69 6.23
C ASN A 201 -9.21 7.66 6.52
N ARG A 202 -8.98 6.39 6.18
CA ARG A 202 -9.89 5.29 6.50
C ARG A 202 -9.14 3.98 6.71
N ASP A 203 -9.63 3.13 7.59
CA ASP A 203 -9.04 1.82 7.94
C ASP A 203 -9.79 0.65 7.27
N ASP A 204 -10.80 0.95 6.44
CA ASP A 204 -11.54 0.00 5.61
C ASP A 204 -11.20 0.24 4.12
N THR A 205 -11.76 -0.60 3.24
CA THR A 205 -11.60 -0.47 1.79
C THR A 205 -12.91 -0.77 1.08
N PRO A 206 -13.30 0.02 0.05
CA PRO A 206 -14.52 -0.25 -0.70
C PRO A 206 -14.44 -1.53 -1.55
N TRP A 207 -13.23 -2.06 -1.75
CA TRP A 207 -12.99 -3.23 -2.61
C TRP A 207 -13.21 -4.57 -1.89
N TYR A 208 -13.00 -4.62 -0.57
CA TYR A 208 -12.92 -5.86 0.18
C TYR A 208 -13.56 -5.72 1.56
N PRO A 209 -14.80 -6.23 1.73
CA PRO A 209 -15.47 -6.19 3.03
C PRO A 209 -14.73 -6.88 4.16
N THR A 210 -13.89 -7.89 3.88
CA THR A 210 -13.14 -8.64 4.91
C THR A 210 -11.76 -8.04 5.22
N MET A 211 -11.45 -6.86 4.68
CA MET A 211 -10.12 -6.26 4.81
C MET A 211 -10.12 -5.05 5.75
N ARG A 212 -9.09 -4.99 6.60
CA ARG A 212 -8.75 -3.84 7.44
C ARG A 212 -7.36 -3.31 7.07
N LEU A 213 -7.22 -1.99 7.03
CA LEU A 213 -6.02 -1.28 6.64
C LEU A 213 -5.33 -0.67 7.87
N PHE A 214 -4.05 -0.94 8.01
CA PHE A 214 -3.18 -0.37 9.03
C PHE A 214 -2.18 0.56 8.36
N ARG A 215 -2.29 1.86 8.62
CA ARG A 215 -1.50 2.87 7.90
C ARG A 215 -0.30 3.28 8.73
N GLN A 216 0.87 3.19 8.13
CA GLN A 216 2.09 3.74 8.69
C GLN A 216 1.90 5.25 8.97
N PRO A 217 2.15 5.74 10.20
CA PRO A 217 1.96 7.16 10.53
C PRO A 217 2.93 8.06 9.77
N THR A 218 4.20 7.68 9.72
CA THR A 218 5.25 8.43 9.00
C THR A 218 6.15 7.47 8.21
N PRO A 219 6.69 7.87 7.05
CA PRO A 219 7.48 6.98 6.20
C PRO A 219 8.60 6.27 6.98
N GLY A 220 8.59 4.94 6.93
CA GLY A 220 9.60 4.10 7.61
C GLY A 220 9.33 3.73 9.07
N ASP A 221 8.34 4.34 9.73
CA ASP A 221 7.90 3.98 11.08
C ASP A 221 7.03 2.71 11.07
N TRP A 222 7.67 1.56 10.90
CA TRP A 222 7.02 0.26 10.93
C TRP A 222 6.78 -0.20 12.38
N GLU A 223 7.69 0.12 13.28
CA GLU A 223 7.66 -0.25 14.69
C GLU A 223 6.36 0.16 15.38
N SER A 224 5.95 1.43 15.22
CA SER A 224 4.73 1.94 15.86
C SER A 224 3.47 1.23 15.34
N ILE A 225 3.39 1.00 14.03
CA ILE A 225 2.21 0.33 13.45
C ILE A 225 2.18 -1.16 13.79
N ILE A 226 3.32 -1.84 13.88
CA ILE A 226 3.37 -3.24 14.32
C ILE A 226 2.96 -3.39 15.78
N ALA A 227 3.34 -2.45 16.67
CA ALA A 227 2.88 -2.46 18.05
C ALA A 227 1.34 -2.40 18.14
N VAL A 228 0.71 -1.54 17.34
CA VAL A 228 -0.75 -1.45 17.24
C VAL A 228 -1.35 -2.75 16.71
N ILE A 229 -0.81 -3.31 15.63
CA ILE A 229 -1.32 -4.56 15.04
C ILE A 229 -1.19 -5.73 16.01
N THR A 230 -0.12 -5.77 16.82
CA THR A 230 0.08 -6.82 17.83
C THR A 230 -1.02 -6.80 18.89
N GLN A 231 -1.38 -5.62 19.38
CA GLN A 231 -2.49 -5.46 20.33
C GLN A 231 -3.84 -5.85 19.71
N GLU A 232 -4.07 -5.51 18.44
CA GLU A 232 -5.28 -5.93 17.73
C GLU A 232 -5.31 -7.44 17.50
N LEU A 233 -4.16 -8.07 17.22
CA LEU A 233 -4.03 -9.52 17.07
C LEU A 233 -4.38 -10.25 18.37
N GLU A 234 -3.89 -9.75 19.52
CA GLU A 234 -4.27 -10.28 20.84
C GLU A 234 -5.79 -10.25 21.06
N LYS A 235 -6.44 -9.14 20.72
CA LYS A 235 -7.91 -9.01 20.82
C LYS A 235 -8.62 -10.00 19.89
N TYR A 236 -8.17 -10.11 18.65
CA TYR A 236 -8.75 -11.04 17.66
C TYR A 236 -8.65 -12.50 18.12
N VAL A 237 -7.50 -12.90 18.66
CA VAL A 237 -7.27 -14.26 19.19
C VAL A 237 -8.18 -14.55 20.37
N ASN A 238 -8.32 -13.59 21.30
CA ASN A 238 -9.21 -13.74 22.45
C ASN A 238 -10.67 -13.92 22.03
N GLN A 239 -11.11 -13.24 20.98
CA GLN A 239 -12.47 -13.37 20.44
C GLN A 239 -12.73 -14.73 19.81
N ILE A 240 -11.78 -15.23 19.00
CA ILE A 240 -11.88 -16.59 18.42
C ILE A 240 -11.98 -17.64 19.53
N LYS A 241 -11.16 -17.52 20.59
CA LYS A 241 -11.17 -18.44 21.73
C LYS A 241 -12.48 -18.38 22.53
N GLN A 242 -13.14 -17.23 22.60
CA GLN A 242 -14.41 -17.05 23.31
C GLN A 242 -15.64 -17.55 22.53
N GLY A 243 -15.46 -18.12 21.34
CA GLY A 243 -16.56 -18.73 20.59
C GLY A 243 -17.43 -17.74 19.81
N ASN A 244 -16.98 -16.49 19.64
CA ASN A 244 -17.53 -15.62 18.60
C ASN A 244 -17.10 -16.16 17.23
N GLN A 245 -17.83 -17.16 16.73
CA GLN A 245 -17.61 -17.83 15.44
C GLN A 245 -17.87 -16.93 14.21
N GLY A 246 -17.99 -15.62 14.40
CA GLY A 246 -17.90 -14.68 13.30
C GLY A 246 -16.47 -14.66 12.79
N ASN A 247 -16.24 -15.24 11.62
CA ASN A 247 -14.96 -15.27 10.91
C ASN A 247 -14.58 -13.86 10.38
N GLN A 248 -14.81 -12.80 11.16
CA GLN A 248 -14.68 -11.40 10.79
C GLN A 248 -14.23 -10.56 11.99
N ASP A 249 -13.30 -9.64 11.75
CA ASP A 249 -12.83 -8.63 12.71
C ASP A 249 -14.02 -7.74 13.17
N PRO A 250 -14.20 -7.46 14.48
CA PRO A 250 -15.30 -6.62 14.97
C PRO A 250 -15.35 -5.22 14.35
N VAL A 251 -14.20 -4.64 14.00
CA VAL A 251 -14.15 -3.32 13.35
C VAL A 251 -14.78 -3.37 11.96
N ILE A 252 -14.71 -4.54 11.31
CA ILE A 252 -15.37 -4.79 10.03
C ILE A 252 -16.89 -4.96 10.24
N GLN A 253 -17.32 -5.66 11.29
CA GLN A 253 -18.75 -5.86 11.60
C GLN A 253 -19.48 -4.56 11.96
N ASP A 254 -18.87 -3.71 12.80
CA ASP A 254 -19.47 -2.42 13.19
C ASP A 254 -19.63 -1.47 12.01
N LYS A 255 -18.70 -1.50 11.04
CA LYS A 255 -18.75 -0.62 9.85
C LYS A 255 -19.68 -1.11 8.77
N GLN A 256 -19.80 -2.42 8.53
CA GLN A 256 -20.86 -2.96 7.67
C GLN A 256 -22.25 -2.56 8.19
N SER A 257 -22.43 -2.54 9.51
CA SER A 257 -23.65 -2.06 10.17
C SER A 257 -23.84 -0.53 10.02
N ALA A 258 -22.76 0.24 10.04
CA ALA A 258 -22.77 1.70 9.91
C ALA A 258 -22.77 2.23 8.45
N THR A 259 -22.58 1.38 7.44
CA THR A 259 -22.55 1.79 6.01
C THR A 259 -23.93 2.30 5.53
N LEU A 260 -24.97 2.22 6.37
CA LEU A 260 -26.28 2.83 6.18
C LEU A 260 -26.41 4.29 6.67
N ALA A 261 -25.39 4.90 7.29
CA ALA A 261 -25.51 6.27 7.84
C ALA A 261 -24.26 7.14 7.59
N LYS A 262 -24.40 8.14 6.72
CA LYS A 262 -23.40 9.17 6.36
C LYS A 262 -22.93 9.99 7.56
N ARG A 263 -21.61 10.20 7.74
CA ARG A 263 -21.06 11.27 8.59
C ARG A 263 -19.78 11.93 8.06
N LYS A 264 -19.63 13.21 8.43
CA LYS A 264 -18.69 14.26 7.97
C LYS A 264 -17.27 14.16 8.58
N PRO A 265 -16.25 14.84 7.99
CA PRO A 265 -14.86 14.76 8.43
C PRO A 265 -14.53 15.72 9.58
N VAL A 266 -13.50 15.37 10.37
CA VAL A 266 -12.93 16.12 11.50
C VAL A 266 -11.52 16.61 11.13
N GLU A 267 -11.18 17.83 11.56
CA GLU A 267 -9.89 18.52 11.37
C GLU A 267 -8.79 18.00 12.32
N THR A 268 -7.53 18.03 11.86
CA THR A 268 -6.35 17.65 12.65
C THR A 268 -5.34 18.80 12.73
N THR A 269 -4.88 19.11 13.94
CA THR A 269 -3.79 20.05 14.26
C THR A 269 -2.49 19.28 14.54
N GLU A 270 -1.36 19.73 13.99
CA GLU A 270 -0.02 19.16 14.22
C GLU A 270 0.82 19.97 15.21
N SER A 271 1.66 19.27 15.99
CA SER A 271 2.58 19.80 17.02
C SER A 271 4.04 19.63 16.58
N THR A 272 4.87 20.63 16.90
CA THR A 272 6.27 20.82 16.48
C THR A 272 7.30 20.31 17.48
N THR A 273 8.26 19.48 17.04
CA THR A 273 9.56 19.29 17.70
C THR A 273 10.67 19.25 16.65
N GLU A 274 11.72 20.06 16.83
CA GLU A 274 12.83 20.28 15.91
C GLU A 274 13.64 19.00 15.62
N LYS A 275 13.51 18.47 14.39
CA LYS A 275 14.42 17.49 13.81
C LYS A 275 15.52 18.23 13.03
N THR A 276 16.75 17.73 13.05
CA THR A 276 17.81 18.20 12.16
C THR A 276 17.42 17.90 10.71
N HIS A 277 17.14 18.94 9.93
CA HIS A 277 16.66 18.81 8.56
C HIS A 277 17.82 18.52 7.59
N SER A 278 17.63 17.60 6.63
CA SER A 278 18.60 17.41 5.55
C SER A 278 18.66 18.64 4.62
N TRP A 279 19.74 18.78 3.85
CA TRP A 279 19.90 19.87 2.88
C TRP A 279 18.75 19.88 1.87
N ALA A 280 18.35 18.70 1.37
CA ALA A 280 17.21 18.59 0.46
C ALA A 280 15.90 19.02 1.11
N GLN A 281 15.63 18.61 2.35
CA GLN A 281 14.42 19.01 3.06
C GLN A 281 14.41 20.52 3.33
N THR A 282 15.55 21.10 3.69
CA THR A 282 15.69 22.53 3.98
C THR A 282 15.44 23.37 2.74
N LEU A 283 16.08 23.04 1.61
CA LEU A 283 15.89 23.74 0.33
C LEU A 283 14.48 23.54 -0.21
N HIS A 284 13.89 22.34 -0.07
CA HIS A 284 12.51 22.07 -0.43
C HIS A 284 11.53 22.93 0.38
N ASN A 285 11.65 22.93 1.72
CA ASN A 285 10.78 23.73 2.58
C ASN A 285 10.87 25.23 2.26
N LEU A 286 12.07 25.76 2.04
CA LEU A 286 12.25 27.15 1.64
C LEU A 286 11.52 27.46 0.33
N SER A 287 11.69 26.59 -0.68
CA SER A 287 11.02 26.78 -1.97
C SER A 287 9.49 26.73 -1.85
N MET A 288 8.93 25.77 -1.10
CA MET A 288 7.49 25.65 -0.90
C MET A 288 6.91 26.86 -0.16
N MET A 289 7.60 27.37 0.86
CA MET A 289 7.19 28.58 1.57
C MET A 289 7.28 29.83 0.69
N THR A 290 8.31 29.92 -0.15
CA THR A 290 8.48 31.04 -1.10
C THR A 290 7.34 31.05 -2.11
N ILE A 291 7.01 29.89 -2.68
CA ILE A 291 5.88 29.75 -3.61
C ILE A 291 4.56 30.06 -2.90
N ALA A 292 4.32 29.51 -1.70
CA ALA A 292 3.07 29.70 -0.98
C ALA A 292 2.77 31.19 -0.72
N LEU A 293 3.78 32.00 -0.42
CA LEU A 293 3.65 33.44 -0.18
C LEU A 293 3.15 34.24 -1.39
N GLU A 294 3.27 33.70 -2.61
CA GLU A 294 2.70 34.33 -3.81
C GLU A 294 1.18 34.20 -3.89
N TYR A 295 0.59 33.24 -3.16
CA TYR A 295 -0.83 32.88 -3.26
C TYR A 295 -1.63 33.11 -1.96
N VAL A 296 -0.96 33.27 -0.82
CA VAL A 296 -1.63 33.54 0.47
C VAL A 296 -2.09 35.00 0.51
N THR A 297 -3.40 35.19 0.73
CA THR A 297 -4.01 36.52 0.87
C THR A 297 -4.26 36.93 2.31
N ASP A 298 -4.29 35.97 3.25
CA ASP A 298 -4.46 36.23 4.68
C ASP A 298 -3.18 36.80 5.32
N GLU A 299 -3.29 37.95 5.97
CA GLU A 299 -2.15 38.72 6.46
C GLU A 299 -1.46 38.05 7.67
N SER A 300 -2.22 37.37 8.52
CA SER A 300 -1.67 36.60 9.65
C SER A 300 -0.84 35.41 9.17
N THR A 301 -1.40 34.61 8.26
CA THR A 301 -0.73 33.45 7.66
C THR A 301 0.49 33.87 6.85
N LYS A 302 0.40 35.00 6.14
CA LYS A 302 1.53 35.58 5.39
C LYS A 302 2.68 35.95 6.33
N ASN A 303 2.42 36.64 7.44
CA ASN A 303 3.44 37.02 8.41
C ASN A 303 4.13 35.79 9.06
N GLU A 304 3.36 34.76 9.38
CA GLU A 304 3.90 33.50 9.91
C GLU A 304 4.81 32.79 8.90
N LEU A 305 4.37 32.68 7.64
CA LEU A 305 5.15 32.08 6.55
C LEU A 305 6.41 32.89 6.24
N GLU A 306 6.35 34.22 6.24
CA GLU A 306 7.51 35.09 6.05
C GLU A 306 8.56 34.88 7.14
N THR A 307 8.11 34.76 8.40
CA THR A 307 9.01 34.49 9.54
C THR A 307 9.73 33.16 9.37
N LYS A 308 8.99 32.09 9.06
CA LYS A 308 9.56 30.75 8.82
C LYS A 308 10.48 30.71 7.61
N ARG A 309 10.09 31.36 6.49
CA ARG A 309 10.90 31.46 5.27
C ARG A 309 12.20 32.20 5.54
N ASN A 310 12.16 33.34 6.23
CA ASN A 310 13.36 34.15 6.51
C ASN A 310 14.37 33.40 7.40
N HIS A 311 13.86 32.62 8.36
CA HIS A 311 14.70 31.70 9.14
C HIS A 311 15.40 30.67 8.24
N LEU A 312 14.65 29.99 7.37
CA LEU A 312 15.21 29.02 6.42
C LEU A 312 16.18 29.65 5.42
N LEU A 313 15.95 30.90 4.99
CA LEU A 313 16.82 31.62 4.07
C LEU A 313 18.25 31.71 4.63
N THR A 314 18.37 32.04 5.92
CA THR A 314 19.64 32.14 6.64
C THR A 314 20.36 30.78 6.71
N VAL A 315 19.61 29.70 6.90
CA VAL A 315 20.16 28.33 6.92
C VAL A 315 20.63 27.92 5.52
N THR A 316 19.85 28.21 4.48
CA THR A 316 20.18 27.82 3.10
C THR A 316 21.39 28.55 2.52
N GLN A 317 21.72 29.76 2.97
CA GLN A 317 22.96 30.44 2.57
C GLN A 317 24.21 29.61 2.90
N LYS A 318 24.17 28.82 3.99
CA LYS A 318 25.26 27.92 4.39
C LYS A 318 25.30 26.62 3.57
N ILE A 319 24.23 26.31 2.85
CA ILE A 319 24.10 25.12 1.98
C ILE A 319 24.57 25.44 0.56
N LEU A 320 24.29 26.65 0.06
CA LEU A 320 24.54 27.06 -1.32
C LEU A 320 26.03 27.43 -1.56
N THR A 321 26.93 26.48 -1.32
CA THR A 321 28.38 26.69 -1.28
C THR A 321 29.11 26.36 -2.59
N SER A 322 28.44 25.70 -3.54
CA SER A 322 29.01 25.34 -4.85
C SER A 322 28.05 25.62 -6.00
N ASP A 323 28.59 25.84 -7.20
CA ASP A 323 27.79 26.07 -8.41
C ASP A 323 26.81 24.90 -8.68
N THR A 324 27.24 23.67 -8.37
CA THR A 324 26.41 22.47 -8.53
C THR A 324 25.15 22.51 -7.67
N ILE A 325 25.28 22.81 -6.36
CA ILE A 325 24.11 22.87 -5.47
C ILE A 325 23.25 24.11 -5.71
N ILE A 326 23.86 25.23 -6.12
CA ILE A 326 23.13 26.42 -6.57
C ILE A 326 22.26 26.09 -7.79
N GLN A 327 22.81 25.38 -8.78
CA GLN A 327 22.06 24.99 -9.96
C GLN A 327 20.95 23.97 -9.64
N LEU A 328 21.22 22.99 -8.78
CA LEU A 328 20.19 22.04 -8.33
C LEU A 328 19.06 22.74 -7.55
N ASN A 329 19.39 23.72 -6.71
CA ASN A 329 18.39 24.50 -5.98
C ASN A 329 17.52 25.35 -6.93
N LYS A 330 18.11 25.96 -7.96
CA LYS A 330 17.34 26.67 -9.01
C LYS A 330 16.38 25.73 -9.74
N ASN A 331 16.86 24.55 -10.12
CA ASN A 331 16.03 23.53 -10.78
C ASN A 331 14.91 23.04 -9.84
N LEU A 332 15.20 22.86 -8.55
CA LEU A 332 14.21 22.48 -7.55
C LEU A 332 13.10 23.54 -7.42
N MET A 333 13.47 24.82 -7.38
CA MET A 333 12.52 25.93 -7.33
C MET A 333 11.59 25.94 -8.56
N ASP A 334 12.15 25.82 -9.78
CA ASP A 334 11.34 25.74 -11.02
C ASP A 334 10.34 24.58 -10.98
N ILE A 335 10.81 23.38 -10.63
CA ILE A 335 9.95 22.19 -10.56
C ILE A 335 8.86 22.36 -9.49
N ASN A 336 9.17 22.96 -8.34
CA ASN A 336 8.19 23.17 -7.27
C ASN A 336 7.12 24.18 -7.67
N HIS A 337 7.48 25.25 -8.37
CA HIS A 337 6.50 26.19 -8.95
C HIS A 337 5.56 25.48 -9.93
N ARG A 338 6.12 24.65 -10.82
CA ARG A 338 5.35 23.90 -11.81
C ARG A 338 4.44 22.87 -11.14
N LEU A 339 4.91 22.19 -10.10
CA LEU A 339 4.10 21.28 -9.27
C LEU A 339 2.95 22.01 -8.59
N TRP A 340 3.21 23.16 -7.98
CA TRP A 340 2.19 23.96 -7.31
C TRP A 340 1.10 24.42 -8.29
N ARG A 341 1.51 24.99 -9.43
CA ARG A 341 0.57 25.42 -10.48
C ARG A 341 -0.24 24.25 -11.04
N THR A 342 0.42 23.14 -11.33
CA THR A 342 -0.24 21.93 -11.84
C THR A 342 -1.20 21.36 -10.81
N GLY A 343 -0.84 21.35 -9.52
CA GLY A 343 -1.71 20.94 -8.42
C GLY A 343 -2.94 21.84 -8.25
N ASN A 344 -2.80 23.16 -8.44
CA ASN A 344 -3.94 24.09 -8.44
C ASN A 344 -4.89 23.85 -9.61
N ILE A 345 -4.34 23.63 -10.81
CA ILE A 345 -5.14 23.26 -11.98
C ILE A 345 -5.84 21.93 -11.74
N LEU A 346 -5.14 20.95 -11.18
CA LEU A 346 -5.72 19.65 -10.88
C LEU A 346 -6.89 19.78 -9.90
N ARG A 347 -6.74 20.56 -8.82
CA ARG A 347 -7.82 20.83 -7.85
C ARG A 347 -9.05 21.46 -8.51
N SER A 348 -8.87 22.44 -9.39
CA SER A 348 -10.01 23.07 -10.09
C SER A 348 -10.65 22.17 -11.15
N LEU A 349 -9.90 21.26 -11.77
CA LEU A 349 -10.43 20.26 -12.70
C LEU A 349 -11.22 19.16 -12.00
N VAL A 350 -10.79 18.73 -10.81
CA VAL A 350 -11.53 17.77 -9.96
C VAL A 350 -12.94 18.28 -9.64
N GLU A 351 -13.11 19.59 -9.45
CA GLU A 351 -14.41 20.20 -9.12
C GLU A 351 -15.38 20.29 -10.31
N ARG A 352 -14.89 20.27 -11.55
CA ARG A 352 -15.70 20.59 -12.75
C ARG A 352 -16.08 19.35 -13.57
N SER A 353 -15.17 18.38 -13.70
CA SER A 353 -15.42 17.07 -14.31
C SER A 353 -14.14 16.24 -14.22
N PRO A 354 -13.99 15.33 -13.25
CA PRO A 354 -12.81 14.49 -13.17
C PRO A 354 -12.80 13.55 -14.38
N LEU A 355 -11.65 13.46 -15.10
CA LEU A 355 -11.33 12.50 -16.18
C LEU A 355 -11.45 12.97 -17.65
N ASP A 356 -11.54 14.28 -17.94
CA ASP A 356 -11.34 14.74 -19.32
C ASP A 356 -9.85 14.70 -19.73
N GLU A 357 -9.56 14.92 -21.03
CA GLU A 357 -8.19 14.91 -21.56
C GLU A 357 -7.28 15.93 -20.84
N GLN A 358 -7.85 17.07 -20.43
CA GLN A 358 -7.13 18.10 -19.69
C GLN A 358 -6.74 17.60 -18.29
N PHE A 359 -7.62 16.90 -17.60
CA PHE A 359 -7.35 16.26 -16.32
C PHE A 359 -6.27 15.19 -16.44
N ILE A 360 -6.37 14.30 -17.43
CA ILE A 360 -5.37 13.24 -17.66
C ILE A 360 -3.99 13.85 -17.91
N ASN A 361 -3.90 14.82 -18.83
CA ASN A 361 -2.64 15.51 -19.12
C ASN A 361 -2.08 16.25 -17.90
N CYS A 362 -2.95 16.83 -17.07
CA CYS A 362 -2.57 17.51 -15.84
C CYS A 362 -1.99 16.53 -14.81
N VAL A 363 -2.64 15.39 -14.59
CA VAL A 363 -2.16 14.31 -13.72
C VAL A 363 -0.82 13.75 -14.21
N THR A 364 -0.70 13.42 -15.50
CA THR A 364 0.56 12.94 -16.08
C THR A 364 1.69 13.94 -15.89
N THR A 365 1.43 15.22 -16.14
CA THR A 365 2.40 16.30 -15.93
C THR A 365 2.80 16.40 -14.47
N PHE A 366 1.84 16.31 -13.54
CA PHE A 366 2.11 16.34 -12.10
C PHE A 366 3.04 15.20 -11.69
N TYR A 367 2.77 13.97 -12.12
CA TYR A 367 3.63 12.81 -11.83
C TYR A 367 5.04 12.97 -12.40
N MET A 368 5.19 13.41 -13.65
CA MET A 368 6.52 13.63 -14.24
C MET A 368 7.33 14.66 -13.46
N LEU A 369 6.69 15.75 -13.03
CA LEU A 369 7.34 16.79 -12.23
C LEU A 369 7.72 16.28 -10.84
N SER A 370 6.89 15.46 -10.19
CA SER A 370 7.22 14.86 -8.89
C SER A 370 8.45 13.96 -8.97
N GLU A 371 8.63 13.22 -10.06
CA GLU A 371 9.85 12.41 -10.26
C GLU A 371 11.09 13.28 -10.52
N LEU A 372 10.97 14.35 -11.30
CA LEU A 372 12.08 15.31 -11.48
C LEU A 372 12.48 15.94 -10.15
N GLN A 373 11.49 16.34 -9.33
CA GLN A 373 11.71 16.87 -7.99
C GLN A 373 12.48 15.87 -7.12
N LYS A 374 12.01 14.62 -7.05
CA LYS A 374 12.64 13.55 -6.27
C LYS A 374 14.09 13.31 -6.69
N ASN A 375 14.36 13.27 -7.99
CA ASN A 375 15.71 13.11 -8.52
C ASN A 375 16.64 14.27 -8.13
N ILE A 376 16.14 15.51 -8.15
CA ILE A 376 16.90 16.69 -7.71
C ILE A 376 17.19 16.60 -6.20
N LEU A 377 16.20 16.25 -5.38
CA LEU A 377 16.36 16.10 -3.93
C LEU A 377 17.37 15.00 -3.56
N GLN A 378 17.38 13.89 -4.29
CA GLN A 378 18.38 12.83 -4.11
C GLN A 378 19.80 13.30 -4.43
N LYS A 379 19.98 14.06 -5.53
CA LYS A 379 21.28 14.65 -5.89
C LYS A 379 21.76 15.64 -4.83
N ILE A 380 20.86 16.45 -4.27
CA ILE A 380 21.19 17.38 -3.18
C ILE A 380 21.64 16.62 -1.93
N ASN A 381 20.92 15.58 -1.51
CA ASN A 381 21.32 14.76 -0.36
C ASN A 381 22.66 14.06 -0.58
N ALA A 382 22.96 13.61 -1.80
CA ALA A 382 24.25 13.00 -2.11
C ALA A 382 25.42 14.00 -1.93
N LEU A 383 25.20 15.28 -2.23
CA LEU A 383 26.19 16.35 -2.03
C LEU A 383 26.36 16.77 -0.57
N GLN A 384 25.41 16.46 0.31
CA GLN A 384 25.53 16.72 1.74
C GLN A 384 26.45 15.70 2.44
N VAL A 385 26.52 14.48 1.88
CA VAL A 385 27.30 13.36 2.45
C VAL A 385 28.74 13.33 1.90
N SER A 386 29.00 14.02 0.79
CA SER A 386 30.33 14.25 0.20
C SER A 386 31.01 15.47 0.80
#